data_AF-A0A818D4D9-F1
#
_entry.id   AF-A0A818D4D9-F1
#
_cell.length_a   1.000
_cell.length_b   1.000
_cell.length_c   1.000
_cell.angle_alpha   90.00
_cell.angle_beta   90.00
_cell.angle_gamma   90.00
#
_symmetry.space_group_name_H-M   'P 1'
#
loop_
_entity.id
_entity.type
_entity.pdbx_description
1 polymer ?
#
loop_
_entity_poly.entity_id
_entity_poly.type
_entity_poly.pdbx_seq_one_letter_code
_entity_poly.pdbx_strand_id
1 'polypeptide(L)'
;MKLRGLRTINIICLILCIISMIFTIIIICVISIIHTFIVYNNFVKSYPFSTVPFWKDNRTINKNPLIPLLKIEDVNLSNFTIVIASCCRNVKKNLVGFQRNVHAITALFGDYRIYLGESDSHDETLKFLNEWRKNDLDHIRVYSKGQQRWQVPSREFLCK
;
A
#
# COMPACT_ATOMS: atom_id res chain seq x y z
N MET A 1 62.94 32.78 14.07
CA MET A 1 61.50 33.13 14.25
C MET A 1 60.58 32.81 13.06
N LYS A 2 61.07 32.40 11.87
CA LYS A 2 60.21 32.15 10.68
C LYS A 2 59.33 30.87 10.70
N LEU A 3 59.62 29.89 11.56
CA LEU A 3 58.92 28.58 11.55
C LEU A 3 57.52 28.57 12.20
N ARG A 4 57.16 29.56 13.02
CA ARG A 4 55.83 29.62 13.67
C ARG A 4 54.72 30.10 12.72
N GLY A 5 55.05 31.00 11.79
CA GLY A 5 54.08 31.54 10.82
C GLY A 5 53.62 30.51 9.78
N LEU A 6 54.49 29.56 9.39
CA LEU A 6 54.13 28.51 8.43
C LEU A 6 53.10 27.52 9.02
N ARG A 7 53.17 27.23 10.33
CA ARG A 7 52.24 26.31 10.99
C ARG A 7 50.83 26.90 11.12
N THR A 8 50.72 28.20 11.42
CA THR A 8 49.42 28.87 11.50
C THR A 8 48.72 28.97 10.15
N ILE A 9 49.46 29.21 9.07
CA ILE A 9 48.91 29.24 7.71
C ILE A 9 48.35 27.86 7.32
N ASN A 10 49.09 26.77 7.60
CA ASN A 10 48.63 25.42 7.29
C ASN A 10 47.37 25.02 8.08
N ILE A 11 47.24 25.44 9.34
CA ILE A 11 46.05 25.18 10.16
C ILE A 11 44.83 25.92 9.60
N ILE A 12 44.98 27.19 9.20
CA ILE A 12 43.89 27.96 8.62
C ILE A 12 43.42 27.35 7.29
N CYS A 13 44.35 26.93 6.43
CA CYS A 13 44.01 26.22 5.19
C CYS A 13 43.25 24.91 5.46
N LEU A 14 43.67 24.13 6.47
CA LEU A 14 42.97 22.89 6.84
C LEU A 14 41.54 23.16 7.31
N ILE A 15 41.33 24.18 8.14
CA ILE A 15 39.99 24.57 8.62
C ILE A 15 39.11 25.00 7.45
N LEU A 16 39.63 25.80 6.52
CA LEU A 16 38.90 26.22 5.32
C LEU A 16 38.53 25.04 4.42
N CYS A 17 39.43 24.06 4.26
CA CYS A 17 39.13 22.83 3.52
C CYS A 17 38.02 22.01 4.18
N ILE A 18 38.02 21.89 5.51
CA ILE A 18 36.97 21.16 6.25
C ILE A 18 35.62 21.86 6.09
N ILE A 19 35.58 23.18 6.26
CA ILE A 19 34.35 23.97 6.07
C ILE A 19 33.82 23.81 4.63
N SER A 20 34.70 23.86 3.64
CA SER A 20 34.33 23.66 2.23
C SER A 20 33.75 22.26 1.99
N MET A 21 34.34 21.20 2.56
CA MET A 21 33.79 19.84 2.43
C MET A 21 32.43 19.67 3.12
N ILE A 22 32.23 20.27 4.29
CA ILE A 22 30.93 20.21 4.96
C ILE A 22 29.87 20.90 4.10
N PHE A 23 30.21 22.04 3.50
CA PHE A 23 29.29 22.79 2.65
C PHE A 23 28.89 22.02 1.39
N THR A 24 29.84 21.35 0.73
CA THR A 24 29.54 20.52 -0.45
C THR A 24 28.64 19.33 -0.11
N ILE A 25 28.86 18.67 1.04
CA ILE A 25 27.99 17.58 1.52
C ILE A 25 26.56 18.09 1.73
N ILE A 26 26.39 19.24 2.40
CA ILE A 26 25.07 19.82 2.63
C ILE A 26 24.35 20.10 1.31
N ILE A 27 25.03 20.71 0.33
CA ILE A 27 24.45 20.99 -0.99
C ILE A 27 23.95 19.70 -1.66
N ILE A 28 24.77 18.65 -1.66
CA ILE A 28 24.41 17.35 -2.27
C ILE A 28 23.17 16.76 -1.58
N CYS A 29 23.12 16.80 -0.25
CA CYS A 29 21.95 16.33 0.51
C CYS A 29 20.69 17.12 0.17
N VAL A 30 20.77 18.46 0.08
CA VAL A 30 19.61 19.30 -0.27
C VAL A 30 19.11 18.98 -1.68
N ILE A 31 20.01 18.84 -2.66
CA ILE A 31 19.65 18.48 -4.04
C ILE A 31 18.95 17.11 -4.07
N SER A 32 19.46 16.12 -3.32
CA SER A 32 18.86 14.79 -3.23
C SER A 32 17.44 14.81 -2.63
N ILE A 33 17.22 15.60 -1.58
CA ILE A 33 15.89 15.77 -0.96
C ILE A 33 14.92 16.41 -1.95
N ILE A 34 15.34 17.49 -2.64
CA ILE A 34 14.51 18.17 -3.65
C ILE A 34 14.13 17.21 -4.78
N HIS A 35 15.09 16.44 -5.29
CA HIS A 35 14.83 15.46 -6.34
C HIS A 35 13.81 14.40 -5.88
N THR A 36 13.98 13.86 -4.68
CA THR A 36 13.05 12.88 -4.10
C THR A 36 11.65 13.47 -3.93
N PHE A 37 11.56 14.72 -3.48
CA PHE A 37 10.30 15.44 -3.33
C PHE A 37 9.60 15.66 -4.68
N ILE A 38 10.33 16.03 -5.74
CA ILE A 38 9.77 16.20 -7.09
C ILE A 38 9.22 14.88 -7.61
N VAL A 39 9.98 13.78 -7.47
CA VAL A 39 9.54 12.44 -7.88
C VAL A 39 8.25 12.03 -7.14
N TYR A 40 8.22 12.22 -5.82
CA TYR A 40 7.04 11.94 -5.01
C TYR A 40 5.83 12.78 -5.43
N ASN A 41 6.01 14.09 -5.65
CA ASN A 41 4.92 14.98 -6.04
C ASN A 41 4.39 14.65 -7.44
N ASN A 42 5.27 14.29 -8.37
CA ASN A 42 4.88 13.79 -9.69
C ASN A 42 4.09 12.49 -9.56
N PHE A 43 4.54 11.54 -8.73
CA PHE A 43 3.80 10.31 -8.45
C PHE A 43 2.38 10.59 -7.92
N VAL A 44 2.22 11.45 -6.92
CA VAL A 44 0.91 11.81 -6.35
C VAL A 44 0.00 12.49 -7.39
N LYS A 45 0.56 13.36 -8.25
CA LYS A 45 -0.20 14.00 -9.32
C LYS A 45 -0.64 13.01 -10.40
N SER A 46 0.21 12.04 -10.75
CA SER A 46 -0.11 10.99 -11.71
C SER A 46 -1.14 10.00 -11.18
N TYR A 47 -1.18 9.81 -9.86
CA TYR A 47 -2.09 8.90 -9.19
C TYR A 47 -2.87 9.63 -8.10
N PRO A 48 -3.86 10.46 -8.45
CA PRO A 48 -4.76 11.01 -7.45
C PRO A 48 -5.46 9.82 -6.80
N PHE A 49 -5.05 9.47 -5.57
CA PHE A 49 -5.79 8.52 -4.74
C PHE A 49 -7.24 8.97 -4.78
N SER A 50 -8.11 8.13 -5.36
CA SER A 50 -9.52 8.50 -5.50
C SER A 50 -10.06 8.71 -4.08
N THR A 51 -10.33 9.95 -3.74
CA THR A 51 -10.98 10.35 -2.48
C THR A 51 -12.45 9.94 -2.46
N VAL A 52 -12.95 9.42 -3.58
CA VAL A 52 -14.28 8.84 -3.70
C VAL A 52 -14.21 7.42 -3.15
N PRO A 53 -14.84 7.12 -2.01
CA PRO A 53 -14.92 5.75 -1.54
C PRO A 53 -15.60 4.89 -2.62
N PHE A 54 -15.15 3.65 -2.80
CA PHE A 54 -15.51 2.82 -3.97
C PHE A 54 -17.03 2.66 -4.20
N TRP A 55 -17.88 2.87 -3.18
CA TRP A 55 -19.34 2.83 -3.27
C TRP A 55 -19.99 4.14 -3.77
N LYS A 56 -19.22 5.21 -3.98
CA LYS A 56 -19.64 6.47 -4.62
C LYS A 56 -19.05 6.64 -6.02
N ASP A 57 -18.35 5.64 -6.53
CA ASP A 57 -17.79 5.68 -7.87
C ASP A 57 -18.90 5.46 -8.91
N ASN A 58 -19.42 6.56 -9.45
CA ASN A 58 -20.48 6.55 -10.45
C ASN A 58 -19.93 6.36 -11.88
N ARG A 59 -18.63 6.07 -12.04
CA ARG A 59 -18.05 5.80 -13.36
C ARG A 59 -18.63 4.49 -13.89
N THR A 60 -19.22 4.56 -15.08
CA THR A 60 -19.67 3.39 -15.83
C THR A 60 -18.55 2.36 -15.87
N ILE A 61 -18.87 1.09 -15.53
CA ILE A 61 -17.91 -0.03 -15.55
C ILE A 61 -17.07 0.09 -16.81
N ASN A 62 -15.81 0.48 -16.63
CA ASN A 62 -14.90 0.63 -17.75
C ASN A 62 -14.69 -0.80 -18.26
N LYS A 63 -15.31 -1.14 -19.40
CA LYS A 63 -15.25 -2.48 -20.00
C LYS A 63 -13.83 -2.81 -20.48
N ASN A 64 -12.95 -1.82 -20.51
CA ASN A 64 -11.56 -2.02 -20.85
C ASN A 64 -10.88 -2.77 -19.69
N PRO A 65 -10.32 -3.96 -19.94
CA PRO A 65 -9.52 -4.65 -18.94
C PRO A 65 -8.44 -3.69 -18.46
N LEU A 66 -8.19 -3.67 -17.14
CA LEU A 66 -7.10 -2.90 -16.57
C LEU A 66 -5.82 -3.30 -17.31
N ILE A 67 -5.32 -2.42 -18.17
CA ILE A 67 -4.03 -2.61 -18.84
C ILE A 67 -3.00 -2.30 -17.75
N PRO A 68 -2.18 -3.27 -17.34
CA PRO A 68 -1.16 -3.03 -16.32
C PRO A 68 -0.20 -1.93 -16.81
N LEU A 69 -0.07 -0.87 -16.01
CA LEU A 69 0.80 0.30 -16.32
C LEU A 69 2.29 -0.03 -16.23
N LEU A 70 2.63 -1.13 -15.57
CA LEU A 70 3.98 -1.66 -15.42
C LEU A 70 3.95 -3.13 -15.86
N LYS A 71 5.00 -3.59 -16.55
CA LYS A 71 5.14 -5.02 -16.80
C LYS A 71 5.40 -5.72 -15.48
N ILE A 72 4.88 -6.94 -15.35
CA ILE A 72 5.06 -7.77 -14.14
C ILE A 72 6.56 -7.96 -13.85
N GLU A 73 7.39 -8.03 -14.91
CA GLU A 73 8.85 -8.15 -14.80
C GLU A 73 9.53 -6.95 -14.10
N ASP A 74 8.92 -5.76 -14.17
CA ASP A 74 9.50 -4.51 -13.64
C ASP A 74 9.20 -4.31 -12.14
N VAL A 75 8.31 -5.14 -11.56
CA VAL A 75 7.77 -4.96 -10.21
C VAL A 75 8.05 -6.21 -9.37
N ASN A 76 9.22 -6.24 -8.74
CA ASN A 76 9.57 -7.29 -7.79
C ASN A 76 9.16 -6.89 -6.37
N LEU A 77 8.01 -7.38 -5.91
CA LEU A 77 7.50 -7.15 -4.54
C LEU A 77 7.71 -8.37 -3.63
N SER A 78 8.65 -9.25 -3.97
CA SER A 78 8.97 -10.47 -3.19
C SER A 78 9.37 -10.22 -1.74
N ASN A 79 9.80 -9.01 -1.38
CA ASN A 79 10.14 -8.66 0.01
C ASN A 79 8.95 -8.07 0.80
N PHE A 80 7.78 -7.95 0.19
CA PHE A 80 6.61 -7.33 0.81
C PHE A 80 5.48 -8.35 1.02
N THR A 81 4.70 -8.11 2.07
CA THR A 81 3.44 -8.82 2.34
C THR A 81 2.26 -7.96 1.90
N ILE A 82 1.31 -8.52 1.16
CA ILE A 82 0.03 -7.87 0.88
C ILE A 82 -1.08 -8.42 1.78
N VAL A 83 -1.94 -7.52 2.28
CA VAL A 83 -3.14 -7.89 3.02
C VAL A 83 -4.37 -7.41 2.24
N ILE A 84 -5.28 -8.35 1.94
CA ILE A 84 -6.53 -8.08 1.23
C ILE A 84 -7.68 -8.37 2.17
N ALA A 85 -8.46 -7.36 2.52
CA ALA A 85 -9.68 -7.51 3.30
C ALA A 85 -10.89 -7.14 2.44
N SER A 86 -11.92 -8.00 2.43
CA SER A 86 -13.12 -7.76 1.66
C SER A 86 -14.37 -8.21 2.42
N CYS A 87 -15.47 -7.48 2.21
CA CYS A 87 -16.79 -7.82 2.71
C CYS A 87 -17.65 -8.29 1.53
N CYS A 88 -18.29 -9.44 1.67
CA CYS A 88 -19.01 -10.14 0.61
C CYS A 88 -20.47 -10.34 1.02
N ARG A 89 -21.38 -9.84 0.19
CA ARG A 89 -22.84 -10.03 0.35
C ARG A 89 -23.50 -10.18 -1.02
N ASN A 90 -24.05 -11.35 -1.32
CA ASN A 90 -24.74 -11.62 -2.60
C ASN A 90 -23.88 -11.35 -3.85
N VAL A 91 -22.61 -11.76 -3.81
CA VAL A 91 -21.61 -11.45 -4.85
C VAL A 91 -21.14 -12.69 -5.62
N LYS A 92 -21.83 -13.83 -5.52
CA LYS A 92 -21.37 -15.10 -6.11
C LYS A 92 -20.94 -14.98 -7.58
N LYS A 93 -21.71 -14.23 -8.37
CA LYS A 93 -21.44 -14.00 -9.80
C LYS A 93 -20.11 -13.29 -10.10
N ASN A 94 -19.58 -12.55 -9.14
CA ASN A 94 -18.34 -11.76 -9.29
C ASN A 94 -17.12 -12.44 -8.66
N LEU A 95 -17.32 -13.40 -7.74
CA LEU A 95 -16.24 -13.99 -6.95
C LEU A 95 -15.20 -14.75 -7.78
N VAL A 96 -15.59 -15.38 -8.89
CA VAL A 96 -14.63 -16.10 -9.76
C VAL A 96 -13.62 -15.13 -10.39
N GLY A 97 -14.10 -14.00 -10.93
CA GLY A 97 -13.24 -12.97 -11.49
C GLY A 97 -12.39 -12.30 -10.41
N PHE A 98 -12.97 -12.04 -9.24
CA PHE A 98 -12.25 -11.51 -8.09
C PHE A 98 -11.12 -12.44 -7.65
N GLN A 99 -11.38 -13.73 -7.47
CA GLN A 99 -10.37 -14.72 -7.12
C GLN A 99 -9.21 -14.75 -8.12
N ARG A 100 -9.50 -14.76 -9.42
CA ARG A 100 -8.48 -14.74 -10.47
C ARG A 100 -7.60 -13.49 -10.38
N ASN A 101 -8.21 -12.32 -10.17
CA ASN A 101 -7.48 -11.06 -10.05
C ASN A 101 -6.63 -11.01 -8.78
N VAL A 102 -7.18 -11.49 -7.65
CA VAL A 102 -6.44 -11.59 -6.39
C VAL A 102 -5.23 -12.48 -6.56
N HIS A 103 -5.37 -13.65 -7.18
CA HIS A 103 -4.25 -14.56 -7.43
C HIS A 103 -3.15 -13.92 -8.27
N ALA A 104 -3.52 -13.19 -9.34
CA ALA A 104 -2.56 -12.47 -10.18
C ALA A 104 -1.82 -11.36 -9.41
N ILE A 105 -2.52 -10.67 -8.50
CA ILE A 105 -1.90 -9.64 -7.65
C ILE A 105 -0.97 -10.29 -6.62
N THR A 106 -1.44 -11.31 -5.90
CA THR A 106 -0.65 -11.94 -4.82
C THR A 106 0.60 -12.64 -5.34
N ALA A 107 0.61 -13.12 -6.60
CA ALA A 107 1.79 -13.70 -7.24
C ALA A 107 2.98 -12.73 -7.37
N LEU A 108 2.75 -11.42 -7.22
CA LEU A 108 3.81 -10.40 -7.25
C LEU A 108 4.50 -10.23 -5.89
N PHE A 109 3.88 -10.69 -4.81
CA PHE A 109 4.32 -10.48 -3.42
C PHE A 109 4.98 -11.76 -2.86
N GLY A 110 5.90 -11.60 -1.90
CA GLY A 110 6.54 -12.75 -1.25
C GLY A 110 5.66 -13.44 -0.23
N ASP A 111 4.69 -12.72 0.33
CA ASP A 111 3.71 -13.22 1.29
C ASP A 111 2.37 -12.51 1.07
N TYR A 112 1.27 -13.16 1.42
CA TYR A 112 -0.06 -12.58 1.34
C TYR A 112 -1.01 -13.10 2.40
N ARG A 113 -1.98 -12.27 2.78
CA ARG A 113 -3.08 -12.67 3.69
C ARG A 113 -4.40 -12.13 3.19
N ILE A 114 -5.41 -12.99 3.11
CA ILE A 114 -6.74 -12.65 2.59
C ILE A 114 -7.78 -12.88 3.69
N TYR A 115 -8.52 -11.83 4.03
CA TYR A 115 -9.59 -11.84 5.01
C TYR A 115 -10.92 -11.55 4.32
N LEU A 116 -11.80 -12.55 4.24
CA LEU A 116 -13.09 -12.48 3.55
C LEU A 116 -14.20 -12.55 4.59
N GLY A 117 -14.88 -11.41 4.81
CA GLY A 117 -16.06 -11.34 5.66
C GLY A 117 -17.32 -11.55 4.83
N GLU A 118 -18.12 -12.54 5.16
CA GLU A 118 -19.43 -12.79 4.58
C GLU A 118 -20.53 -12.21 5.48
N SER A 119 -21.51 -11.53 4.86
CA SER A 119 -22.56 -10.79 5.54
C SER A 119 -23.94 -11.09 4.97
N ASP A 120 -24.66 -12.05 5.58
CA ASP A 120 -26.05 -12.41 5.29
C ASP A 120 -26.36 -12.56 3.78
N SER A 121 -25.51 -13.32 3.08
CA SER A 121 -25.72 -13.67 1.69
C SER A 121 -26.83 -14.70 1.57
N HIS A 122 -27.72 -14.47 0.63
CA HIS A 122 -28.83 -15.35 0.26
C HIS A 122 -28.51 -16.18 -1.00
N ASP A 123 -27.33 -15.97 -1.59
CA ASP A 123 -26.79 -16.75 -2.69
C ASP A 123 -25.66 -17.69 -2.22
N GLU A 124 -24.98 -18.34 -3.15
CA GLU A 124 -23.88 -19.26 -2.84
C GLU A 124 -22.56 -18.56 -2.47
N THR A 125 -22.57 -17.26 -2.13
CA THR A 125 -21.35 -16.51 -1.76
C THR A 125 -20.57 -17.21 -0.66
N LEU A 126 -21.22 -17.53 0.47
CA LEU A 126 -20.55 -18.17 1.61
C LEU A 126 -19.94 -19.53 1.24
N LYS A 127 -20.68 -20.34 0.47
CA LYS A 127 -20.23 -21.64 -0.01
C LYS A 127 -18.96 -21.49 -0.85
N PHE A 128 -18.96 -20.56 -1.80
CA PHE A 128 -17.80 -20.30 -2.66
C PHE A 128 -16.58 -19.80 -1.87
N LEU A 129 -16.77 -18.88 -0.92
CA LEU A 129 -15.67 -18.37 -0.09
C LEU A 129 -15.02 -19.50 0.73
N ASN A 130 -15.84 -20.39 1.29
CA ASN A 130 -15.35 -21.56 2.03
C ASN A 130 -14.63 -22.57 1.14
N GLU A 131 -15.11 -22.80 -0.08
CA GLU A 131 -14.40 -23.62 -1.06
C GLU A 131 -13.04 -23.01 -1.43
N TRP A 132 -12.99 -21.69 -1.68
CA TRP A 132 -11.74 -21.00 -1.95
C TRP A 132 -10.76 -21.11 -0.78
N ARG A 133 -11.21 -20.90 0.46
CA ARG A 133 -10.38 -21.09 1.66
C ARG A 133 -9.79 -22.50 1.78
N LYS A 134 -10.52 -23.54 1.39
CA LYS A 134 -10.02 -24.93 1.48
C LYS A 134 -8.79 -25.16 0.63
N ASN A 135 -8.66 -24.44 -0.48
CA ASN A 135 -7.52 -24.56 -1.37
C ASN A 135 -6.26 -23.84 -0.83
N ASP A 136 -6.42 -22.98 0.18
CA ASP A 136 -5.33 -22.18 0.74
C ASP A 136 -5.63 -21.78 2.19
N LEU A 137 -5.46 -22.76 3.08
CA LEU A 137 -5.82 -22.63 4.50
C LEU A 137 -4.88 -21.72 5.29
N ASP A 138 -3.66 -21.51 4.82
CA ASP A 138 -2.65 -20.76 5.55
C ASP A 138 -2.82 -19.25 5.35
N HIS A 139 -3.20 -18.84 4.14
CA HIS A 139 -3.28 -17.43 3.78
C HIS A 139 -4.72 -16.89 3.76
N ILE A 140 -5.74 -17.74 3.61
CA ILE A 140 -7.14 -17.31 3.48
C ILE A 140 -7.94 -17.57 4.76
N ARG A 141 -8.55 -16.50 5.28
CA ARG A 141 -9.47 -16.53 6.40
C ARG A 141 -10.85 -16.06 5.94
N VAL A 142 -11.87 -16.88 6.20
CA VAL A 142 -13.27 -16.56 5.92
C VAL A 142 -13.99 -16.43 7.26
N TYR A 143 -14.68 -15.31 7.44
CA TYR A 143 -15.53 -15.03 8.59
C TYR A 143 -16.95 -14.90 8.10
N SER A 144 -17.88 -15.66 8.66
CA SER A 144 -19.31 -15.41 8.46
C SER A 144 -19.89 -15.04 9.80
N LYS A 145 -20.50 -13.85 9.88
CA LYS A 145 -21.32 -13.48 11.03
C LYS A 145 -22.73 -13.97 10.76
N GLY A 146 -22.93 -15.29 10.77
CA GLY A 146 -24.29 -15.84 10.67
C GLY A 146 -25.18 -15.21 11.73
N GLN A 147 -26.22 -14.48 11.31
CA GLN A 147 -27.30 -13.91 12.13
C GLN A 147 -26.92 -13.27 13.47
N GLN A 148 -25.71 -12.76 13.65
CA GLN A 148 -25.42 -11.88 14.79
C GLN A 148 -25.98 -10.50 14.47
N ARG A 149 -27.30 -10.34 14.63
CA ARG A 149 -27.92 -9.03 14.81
C ARG A 149 -27.26 -8.41 16.02
N TRP A 150 -26.30 -7.53 15.80
CA TRP A 150 -25.88 -6.61 16.84
C TRP A 150 -27.13 -5.82 17.22
N GLN A 151 -27.69 -6.10 18.39
CA GLN A 151 -28.49 -5.10 19.06
C GLN A 151 -27.51 -3.96 19.30
N VAL A 152 -27.53 -2.95 18.45
CA VAL A 152 -26.94 -1.67 18.79
C VAL A 152 -27.73 -1.22 20.01
N PRO A 153 -27.15 -1.21 21.23
CA PRO A 153 -27.89 -0.68 22.37
C PRO A 153 -28.35 0.71 21.97
N SER A 154 -29.65 0.98 22.13
CA SER A 154 -30.19 2.31 21.90
C SER A 154 -29.31 3.31 22.66
N ARG A 155 -29.11 4.50 22.09
CA ARG A 155 -28.25 5.57 22.67
C ARG A 155 -28.58 5.92 24.13
N GLU A 156 -29.71 5.46 24.66
CA GLU A 156 -30.13 5.59 26.06
C GLU A 156 -29.17 4.94 27.07
N PHE A 157 -28.29 4.02 26.66
CA PHE A 157 -27.32 3.37 27.56
C PHE A 157 -25.95 4.05 27.66
N LEU A 158 -25.66 5.07 26.84
CA LEU A 158 -24.35 5.76 26.85
C LEU A 158 -24.36 7.07 27.67
N CYS A 159 -25.47 7.39 28.34
CA CYS A 159 -25.62 8.57 29.19
C CYS A 159 -26.01 8.19 30.64
N LYS A 160 -25.30 7.24 31.24
CA LYS A 160 -25.29 7.03 32.71
C LYS A 160 -23.86 6.97 33.22
#